data_AF-A0A4S1CDD2-F1
#
_entry.id   AF-A0A4S1CDD2-F1
#
_cell.length_a   1.000
_cell.length_b   1.000
_cell.length_c   1.000
_cell.angle_alpha   90.00
_cell.angle_beta   90.00
_cell.angle_gamma   90.00
#
_symmetry.space_group_name_H-M   'P 1'
#
loop_
_entity.id
_entity.type
_entity.pdbx_description
1 polymer ?
#
loop_
_entity_poly.entity_id
_entity_poly.type
_entity_poly.pdbx_seq_one_letter_code
_entity_poly.pdbx_strand_id
1 'polypeptide(L)'
;MGAQLVKITKKKDRTLVAVQGAMTVANAAELKERFLEAFAPGRDVELSLAGVTEIDATGLQLLCSCHRTSVERGTGFKMKQESESLVEVARTAGMYRLKGCVVDAEGTCIWLEQNERVTR
;
A
#
# COMPACT_ATOMS: atom_id res chain seq x y z
N MET A 1 19.48 14.58 -10.21
CA MET A 1 18.63 13.54 -10.83
C MET A 1 17.93 12.81 -9.70
N GLY A 2 16.69 13.20 -9.37
CA GLY A 2 15.94 12.59 -8.28
C GLY A 2 15.65 11.13 -8.59
N ALA A 3 16.01 10.22 -7.69
CA ALA A 3 15.60 8.84 -7.81
C ALA A 3 14.07 8.79 -7.75
N GLN A 4 13.44 8.23 -8.79
CA GLN A 4 11.99 8.13 -8.85
C GLN A 4 11.51 7.15 -7.77
N LEU A 5 10.84 7.66 -6.72
CA LEU A 5 10.36 6.85 -5.60
C LEU A 5 9.26 5.85 -5.99
N VAL A 6 8.49 6.14 -7.05
CA VAL A 6 7.35 5.30 -7.47
C VAL A 6 7.35 5.08 -8.98
N LYS A 7 7.46 3.82 -9.38
CA LYS A 7 7.30 3.35 -10.76
C LYS A 7 5.88 2.82 -10.98
N ILE A 8 5.18 3.39 -11.97
CA ILE A 8 3.81 3.00 -12.32
C ILE A 8 3.81 2.33 -13.71
N THR A 9 3.26 1.13 -13.81
CA THR A 9 3.11 0.38 -15.06
C THR A 9 1.65 0.03 -15.30
N LYS A 10 1.05 0.58 -16.35
CA LYS A 10 -0.34 0.29 -16.71
C LYS A 10 -0.43 -1.00 -17.53
N LYS A 11 -1.25 -1.95 -17.09
CA LYS A 11 -1.66 -3.13 -17.84
C LYS A 11 -3.11 -2.96 -18.34
N LYS A 12 -3.66 -4.00 -18.98
CA LYS A 12 -5.00 -3.96 -19.58
C LYS A 12 -6.10 -3.85 -18.52
N ASP A 13 -5.94 -4.55 -17.41
CA ASP A 13 -6.90 -4.76 -16.32
C ASP A 13 -6.46 -4.15 -14.98
N ARG A 14 -5.16 -3.92 -14.80
CA ARG A 14 -4.58 -3.43 -13.54
C ARG A 14 -3.46 -2.43 -13.73
N THR A 15 -3.14 -1.71 -12.66
CA THR A 15 -1.97 -0.84 -12.53
C THR A 15 -0.99 -1.48 -11.55
N LEU A 16 0.24 -1.70 -12.00
CA LEU A 16 1.32 -2.17 -11.14
C LEU A 16 2.09 -0.97 -10.60
N VAL A 17 2.26 -0.89 -9.30
CA VAL A 17 2.96 0.19 -8.60
C VAL A 17 4.12 -0.42 -7.82
N ALA A 18 5.34 0.05 -8.07
CA ALA A 18 6.52 -0.36 -7.32
C ALA A 18 7.13 0.84 -6.61
N VAL A 19 7.27 0.74 -5.29
CA VAL A 19 7.90 1.78 -4.46
C VAL A 19 9.37 1.46 -4.25
N GLN A 20 10.21 2.48 -4.27
CA GLN A 20 11.66 2.40 -4.05
C GLN A 20 12.05 3.46 -3.01
N GLY A 21 12.91 3.08 -2.06
CA GLY A 21 13.41 3.98 -1.02
C GLY A 21 12.50 4.06 0.21
N ALA A 22 12.63 5.13 0.98
CA ALA A 22 11.89 5.29 2.23
C ALA A 22 10.41 5.62 1.98
N MET A 23 9.53 5.21 2.89
CA MET A 23 8.14 5.63 2.98
C MET A 23 7.91 6.31 4.33
N THR A 24 8.34 7.56 4.44
CA THR A 24 8.33 8.32 5.69
C THR A 24 7.62 9.66 5.52
N VAL A 25 7.41 10.38 6.61
CA VAL A 25 6.84 11.74 6.55
C VAL A 25 7.59 12.67 5.57
N ALA A 26 8.90 12.49 5.40
CA ALA A 26 9.75 13.32 4.55
C ALA A 26 9.37 13.28 3.06
N ASN A 27 8.80 12.17 2.59
CA ASN A 27 8.40 11.99 1.18
C ASN A 27 6.90 11.67 1.01
N ALA A 28 6.12 11.80 2.09
CA ALA A 28 4.70 11.47 2.08
C ALA A 28 3.89 12.27 1.05
N ALA A 29 4.22 13.54 0.82
CA ALA A 29 3.56 14.38 -0.17
C ALA A 29 3.77 13.84 -1.60
N GLU A 30 5.01 13.56 -1.98
CA GLU A 30 5.34 12.97 -3.28
C GLU A 30 4.67 11.60 -3.44
N LEU A 31 4.80 10.71 -2.45
CA LEU A 31 4.18 9.37 -2.49
C LEU A 31 2.67 9.45 -2.67
N LYS A 32 1.99 10.36 -1.97
CA LYS A 32 0.55 10.57 -2.11
C LYS A 32 0.17 10.97 -3.54
N GLU A 33 0.87 11.93 -4.14
CA GLU A 33 0.60 12.37 -5.51
C GLU A 33 0.78 11.22 -6.50
N ARG A 34 1.88 10.46 -6.36
CA ARG A 34 2.17 9.29 -7.21
C ARG A 34 1.14 8.18 -7.05
N PHE A 35 0.67 7.92 -5.83
CA PHE A 35 -0.40 6.93 -5.61
C PHE A 35 -1.71 7.38 -6.24
N LEU A 36 -2.10 8.64 -6.13
CA LEU A 36 -3.31 9.16 -6.77
C LEU A 36 -3.28 8.99 -8.31
N GLU A 37 -2.12 9.16 -8.94
CA GLU A 37 -1.94 8.89 -10.38
C GLU A 37 -2.17 7.41 -10.75
N ALA A 38 -1.87 6.48 -9.83
CA ALA A 38 -1.98 5.04 -10.07
C ALA A 38 -3.44 4.54 -10.03
N PHE A 39 -4.30 5.17 -9.22
CA PHE A 39 -5.71 4.83 -9.06
C PHE A 39 -6.59 5.39 -10.19
N ALA A 40 -6.32 5.02 -11.44
CA ALA A 40 -7.23 5.35 -12.54
C ALA A 40 -8.61 4.67 -12.34
N PRO A 41 -9.73 5.29 -12.75
CA PRO A 41 -11.06 4.69 -12.61
C PRO A 41 -11.15 3.29 -13.26
N GLY A 42 -11.79 2.36 -12.56
CA GLY A 42 -12.10 1.01 -13.08
C GLY A 42 -10.89 0.10 -13.28
N ARG A 43 -9.76 0.35 -12.60
CA ARG A 43 -8.57 -0.51 -12.67
C ARG A 43 -8.12 -0.92 -11.28
N ASP A 44 -7.84 -2.22 -11.14
CA ASP A 44 -7.23 -2.75 -9.92
C ASP A 44 -5.81 -2.23 -9.77
N VAL A 45 -5.33 -2.13 -8.52
CA VAL A 45 -3.97 -1.71 -8.21
C VAL A 45 -3.24 -2.83 -7.47
N GLU A 46 -2.04 -3.16 -7.95
CA GLU A 46 -1.11 -4.06 -7.26
C GLU A 46 0.13 -3.28 -6.84
N LEU A 47 0.37 -3.19 -5.54
CA LEU A 47 1.46 -2.46 -4.93
C LEU A 47 2.56 -3.42 -4.46
N SER A 48 3.78 -3.20 -4.95
CA SER A 48 4.99 -3.84 -4.47
C SER A 48 5.81 -2.86 -3.64
N LEU A 49 6.21 -3.32 -2.46
CA LEU A 49 7.03 -2.65 -1.46
C LEU A 49 8.44 -3.28 -1.34
N ALA A 50 8.82 -4.19 -2.23
CA ALA A 50 10.10 -4.90 -2.21
C ALA A 50 11.31 -3.96 -2.32
N GLY A 51 11.12 -2.76 -2.88
CA GLY A 51 12.14 -1.71 -2.93
C GLY A 51 12.10 -0.73 -1.76
N VAL A 52 11.20 -0.91 -0.79
CA VAL A 52 11.07 -0.01 0.37
C VAL A 52 12.19 -0.30 1.36
N THR A 53 12.96 0.72 1.70
CA THR A 53 14.11 0.61 2.59
C THR A 53 13.77 0.92 4.05
N GLU A 54 12.75 1.74 4.27
CA GLU A 54 12.31 2.22 5.58
C GLU A 54 10.84 2.61 5.51
N ILE A 55 10.08 2.42 6.59
CA ILE A 55 8.69 2.84 6.68
C ILE A 55 8.36 3.33 8.10
N ASP A 56 7.60 4.43 8.20
CA ASP A 56 7.07 4.95 9.47
C ASP A 56 5.53 4.89 9.50
N ALA A 57 4.92 5.44 10.56
CA ALA A 57 3.47 5.52 10.69
C ALA A 57 2.79 6.28 9.53
N THR A 58 3.45 7.27 8.93
CA THR A 58 2.94 8.01 7.76
C THR A 58 2.89 7.10 6.54
N GLY A 59 3.94 6.30 6.33
CA GLY A 59 3.96 5.27 5.29
C GLY A 59 2.81 4.28 5.45
N LEU A 60 2.57 3.77 6.67
CA LEU A 60 1.45 2.89 6.98
C LEU A 60 0.09 3.54 6.69
N GLN A 61 -0.07 4.82 7.04
CA GLN A 61 -1.29 5.59 6.75
C GLN A 61 -1.54 5.75 5.25
N LEU A 62 -0.50 5.94 4.44
CA LEU A 62 -0.62 5.97 2.98
C LEU A 62 -1.11 4.63 2.42
N LEU A 63 -0.61 3.51 2.93
CA LEU A 63 -1.09 2.17 2.54
C LEU A 63 -2.56 1.96 2.91
N CYS A 64 -2.97 2.37 4.12
CA CYS A 64 -4.38 2.42 4.52
C CYS A 64 -5.22 3.25 3.53
N SER A 65 -4.74 4.44 3.18
CA SER A 65 -5.42 5.35 2.26
C SER A 65 -5.59 4.76 0.86
N CYS A 66 -4.56 4.05 0.36
CA CYS A 66 -4.62 3.34 -0.92
C CYS A 66 -5.75 2.30 -0.94
N HIS A 67 -5.81 1.45 0.09
CA HIS A 67 -6.87 0.46 0.20
C HIS A 67 -8.25 1.11 0.33
N ARG A 68 -8.41 2.14 1.17
CA ARG A 68 -9.68 2.88 1.30
C ARG A 68 -10.13 3.49 -0.03
N THR A 69 -9.21 4.12 -0.76
CA THR A 69 -9.46 4.70 -2.07
C THR A 69 -9.93 3.63 -3.07
N SER A 70 -9.36 2.42 -3.01
CA SER A 70 -9.78 1.32 -3.88
C SER A 70 -11.21 0.89 -3.61
N VAL A 71 -11.60 0.80 -2.33
CA VAL A 71 -12.96 0.44 -1.91
C VAL A 71 -13.95 1.52 -2.34
N GLU A 72 -13.63 2.79 -2.08
CA GLU A 72 -14.45 3.94 -2.50
C GLU A 72 -14.68 4.01 -4.02
N ARG A 73 -13.72 3.51 -4.81
CA ARG A 73 -13.79 3.46 -6.28
C ARG A 73 -14.32 2.14 -6.84
N GLY A 74 -14.63 1.16 -6.00
CA GLY A 74 -15.06 -0.17 -6.42
C GLY A 74 -14.00 -0.92 -7.25
N THR A 75 -12.72 -0.72 -6.95
CA THR A 75 -11.58 -1.39 -7.61
C THR A 75 -10.82 -2.26 -6.61
N GLY A 76 -10.18 -3.33 -7.09
CA GLY A 76 -9.32 -4.16 -6.26
C GLY A 76 -8.02 -3.47 -5.85
N PHE A 77 -7.54 -3.76 -4.65
CA PHE A 77 -6.20 -3.38 -4.19
C PHE A 77 -5.49 -4.59 -3.59
N LYS A 78 -4.30 -4.89 -4.09
CA LYS A 78 -3.44 -5.96 -3.58
C LYS A 78 -2.09 -5.40 -3.19
N MET A 79 -1.61 -5.83 -2.04
CA MET A 79 -0.29 -5.52 -1.51
C MET A 79 0.22 -6.77 -0.81
N LYS A 80 1.47 -7.14 -1.06
CA LYS A 80 2.14 -8.21 -0.33
C LYS A 80 2.92 -7.66 0.85
N GLN A 81 3.08 -8.46 1.89
CA GLN A 81 4.02 -8.17 2.96
C GLN A 81 5.39 -8.65 2.52
N GLU A 82 6.17 -7.76 1.92
CA GLU A 82 7.42 -8.11 1.23
C GLU A 82 8.67 -7.96 2.11
N SER A 83 8.55 -7.40 3.32
CA SER A 83 9.66 -7.27 4.28
C SER A 83 9.23 -7.49 5.73
N GLU A 84 10.14 -8.02 6.54
CA GLU A 84 9.93 -8.17 7.99
C GLU A 84 9.85 -6.81 8.69
N SER A 85 10.61 -5.82 8.20
CA SER A 85 10.57 -4.46 8.73
C SER A 85 9.20 -3.81 8.60
N LEU A 86 8.50 -4.03 7.49
CA LEU A 86 7.13 -3.56 7.30
C LEU A 86 6.17 -4.23 8.29
N VAL A 87 6.26 -5.56 8.42
CA VAL A 87 5.41 -6.34 9.33
C VAL A 87 5.62 -5.89 10.77
N GLU A 88 6.86 -5.71 11.20
CA GLU A 88 7.18 -5.30 12.57
C GLU A 88 6.70 -3.87 12.90
N VAL A 89 6.88 -2.93 11.96
CA VAL A 89 6.38 -1.55 12.14
C VAL A 89 4.85 -1.54 12.17
N ALA A 90 4.18 -2.30 11.31
CA ALA A 90 2.73 -2.44 11.31
C ALA A 90 2.19 -3.10 12.59
N ARG A 91 2.88 -4.13 13.11
CA ARG A 91 2.57 -4.81 14.36
C ARG A 91 2.69 -3.86 15.55
N THR A 92 3.84 -3.19 15.66
CA THR A 92 4.11 -2.22 16.73
C THR A 92 3.13 -1.06 16.72
N ALA A 93 2.72 -0.61 15.53
CA ALA A 93 1.72 0.44 15.37
C ALA A 93 0.27 -0.03 15.60
N GLY A 94 0.03 -1.32 15.88
CA GLY A 94 -1.30 -1.87 16.13
C GLY A 94 -2.21 -1.85 14.89
N MET A 95 -1.63 -1.97 13.69
CA MET A 95 -2.38 -1.86 12.43
C MET A 95 -3.25 -3.08 12.16
N TYR A 96 -2.79 -4.28 12.57
CA TYR A 96 -3.44 -5.56 12.30
C TYR A 96 -4.73 -5.72 13.09
N ARG A 97 -5.73 -6.31 12.45
CA ARG A 97 -7.09 -6.43 12.99
C ARG A 97 -7.70 -7.78 12.68
N LEU A 98 -8.55 -8.26 13.59
CA LEU A 98 -9.40 -9.44 13.38
C LEU A 98 -10.40 -9.24 12.23
N LYS A 99 -10.93 -8.01 12.08
CA LYS A 99 -11.84 -7.62 11.00
C LYS A 99 -11.25 -6.44 10.24
N GLY A 100 -11.50 -6.40 8.93
CA GLY A 100 -11.01 -5.37 8.01
C GLY A 100 -11.38 -3.94 8.43
N CYS A 101 -10.99 -2.94 7.65
CA CYS A 101 -11.37 -1.57 8.01
C CYS A 101 -12.88 -1.41 7.82
N VAL A 102 -13.51 -0.49 8.56
CA VAL A 102 -14.98 -0.32 8.56
C VAL A 102 -15.58 -0.04 7.18
N VAL A 103 -14.77 0.46 6.25
CA VAL A 103 -15.21 0.76 4.88
C VAL A 103 -15.17 -0.46 3.95
N ASP A 104 -14.40 -1.49 4.28
CA ASP A 104 -14.17 -2.68 3.45
C ASP A 104 -15.22 -3.77 3.74
N ALA A 105 -16.33 -3.72 2.99
CA ALA A 105 -17.39 -4.70 3.08
C ALA A 105 -16.98 -6.10 2.60
N GLU A 106 -15.97 -6.19 1.73
CA GLU A 106 -15.53 -7.42 1.07
C GLU A 106 -14.48 -8.19 1.87
N GLY A 107 -13.99 -7.63 2.99
CA GLY A 107 -12.99 -8.29 3.83
C GLY A 107 -11.63 -8.47 3.13
N THR A 108 -11.27 -7.55 2.24
CA THR A 108 -10.02 -7.55 1.46
C THR A 108 -8.91 -6.72 2.10
N CYS A 109 -9.11 -6.20 3.32
CA CYS A 109 -8.17 -5.29 3.92
C CYS A 109 -6.76 -5.87 4.11
N ILE A 110 -5.75 -5.07 3.74
CA ILE A 110 -4.33 -5.43 3.85
C ILE A 110 -3.86 -5.68 5.29
N TRP A 111 -4.60 -5.17 6.28
CA TRP A 111 -4.26 -5.25 7.71
C TRP A 111 -5.06 -6.29 8.47
N LEU A 112 -5.52 -7.37 7.83
CA LEU A 112 -6.06 -8.52 8.56
C LEU A 112 -4.92 -9.30 9.25
N GLU A 113 -5.16 -9.86 10.43
CA GLU A 113 -4.16 -10.66 11.18
C GLU A 113 -3.60 -11.84 10.38
N GLN A 114 -4.38 -12.42 9.47
CA GLN A 114 -3.88 -13.46 8.55
C GLN A 114 -2.73 -12.97 7.65
N ASN A 115 -2.59 -11.65 7.48
CA ASN A 115 -1.52 -10.99 6.74
C ASN A 115 -0.37 -10.54 7.67
N GLU A 116 -0.35 -10.88 8.96
CA GLU A 116 0.70 -10.48 9.92
C GLU A 116 2.00 -11.29 9.78
N ARG A 117 2.34 -11.67 8.55
CA ARG A 117 3.51 -12.49 8.22
C ARG A 117 4.01 -12.10 6.84
N VAL A 118 5.32 -12.17 6.64
CA VAL A 118 5.94 -11.98 5.33
C VAL A 118 5.44 -13.06 4.37
N THR A 119 4.93 -12.64 3.21
CA THR A 119 4.50 -13.55 2.15
C THR A 119 5.68 -13.83 1.23
N ARG A 120 6.13 -15.11 1.18
CA ARG A 120 7.18 -15.58 0.26
C ARG A 120 6.69 -15.64 -1.20
#